data_AF-A0A2D7HQB0-F1
#
_entry.id   AF-A0A2D7HQB0-F1
#
_cell.length_a   1.000
_cell.length_b   1.000
_cell.length_c   1.000
_cell.angle_alpha   90.00
_cell.angle_beta   90.00
_cell.angle_gamma   90.00
#
_symmetry.space_group_name_H-M   'P 1'
#
loop_
_entity.id
_entity.type
_entity.pdbx_description
1 polymer ?
#
loop_
_entity_poly.entity_id
_entity_poly.type
_entity_poly.pdbx_seq_one_letter_code
_entity_poly.pdbx_strand_id
1 'polypeptide(L)'
;MGYYLVMNKSFENMAYSWEMFLIEHFRKIRELHYKDYESYIIMQVINSHFIYNKKKDKEKLNKKSWNELFLLAGSDYSKKIINKKNKLTVSSISRVTSIPLETTRRKLHVLQKKKMIGINNNIIIIGEKHNDFWLKLGAIETDIVERFIQEITKNGALNWLLSEEAKKITNKIK
;
A
#
# COMPACT_ATOMS: atom_id res chain seq x y z
N MET A 1 19.16 30.30 -22.31
CA MET A 1 19.80 30.00 -21.00
C MET A 1 18.79 29.81 -19.86
N GLY A 2 17.70 30.61 -19.77
CA GLY A 2 16.71 30.50 -18.68
C GLY A 2 15.89 29.20 -18.62
N TYR A 3 15.56 28.58 -19.76
CA TYR A 3 14.74 27.35 -19.77
C TYR A 3 15.45 26.15 -19.13
N TYR A 4 16.75 25.97 -19.40
CA TYR A 4 17.56 24.89 -18.82
C TYR A 4 17.75 25.04 -17.29
N LEU A 5 17.87 26.27 -16.78
CA LEU A 5 17.99 26.53 -15.33
C LEU A 5 16.68 26.24 -14.57
N VAL A 6 15.52 26.58 -15.16
CA VAL A 6 14.19 26.30 -14.56
C VAL A 6 13.87 24.79 -14.58
N MET A 7 14.28 24.08 -15.64
CA MET A 7 14.09 22.63 -15.77
C MET A 7 14.96 21.83 -14.79
N ASN A 8 16.23 22.24 -14.59
CA ASN A 8 17.12 21.60 -13.61
C ASN A 8 16.57 21.71 -12.18
N LYS A 9 16.11 22.92 -11.80
CA LYS A 9 15.48 23.14 -10.49
C LYS A 9 14.20 22.31 -10.28
N SER A 10 13.45 22.01 -11.34
CA SER A 10 12.22 21.22 -11.26
C SER A 10 12.48 19.72 -11.09
N PHE A 11 13.56 19.19 -11.67
CA PHE A 11 14.04 17.84 -11.39
C PHE A 11 14.52 17.69 -9.95
N GLU A 12 15.38 18.62 -9.48
CA GLU A 12 15.88 18.63 -8.10
C GLU A 12 14.73 18.71 -7.09
N ASN A 13 13.73 19.55 -7.35
CA ASN A 13 12.51 19.62 -6.55
C ASN A 13 11.76 18.28 -6.54
N MET A 14 11.62 17.62 -7.69
CA MET A 14 10.95 16.31 -7.77
C MET A 14 11.71 15.26 -6.95
N ALA A 15 13.03 15.18 -7.12
CA ALA A 15 13.88 14.25 -6.38
C ALA A 15 13.78 14.49 -4.88
N TYR A 16 13.93 15.74 -4.42
CA TYR A 16 13.82 16.10 -3.01
C TYR A 16 12.43 15.79 -2.44
N SER A 17 11.34 16.17 -3.13
CA SER A 17 9.98 15.88 -2.70
C SER A 17 9.72 14.37 -2.61
N TRP A 18 10.30 13.58 -3.52
CA TRP A 18 10.21 12.12 -3.47
C TRP A 18 10.93 11.53 -2.25
N GLU A 19 12.17 11.94 -1.98
CA GLU A 19 12.90 11.49 -0.79
C GLU A 19 12.15 11.85 0.51
N MET A 20 11.64 13.08 0.60
CA MET A 20 10.85 13.52 1.75
C MET A 20 9.55 12.74 1.91
N PHE A 21 8.88 12.39 0.80
CA PHE A 21 7.71 11.52 0.82
C PHE A 21 8.04 10.14 1.39
N LEU A 22 9.14 9.52 0.98
CA LEU A 22 9.57 8.20 1.48
C LEU A 22 9.91 8.24 2.98
N ILE A 23 10.63 9.28 3.42
CA ILE A 23 10.99 9.47 4.84
C ILE A 23 9.73 9.63 5.69
N GLU A 24 8.80 10.49 5.26
CA GLU A 24 7.56 10.75 5.98
C GLU A 24 6.66 9.51 6.01
N HIS A 25 6.55 8.80 4.88
CA HIS A 25 5.84 7.53 4.81
C HIS A 25 6.40 6.53 5.81
N PHE A 26 7.71 6.27 5.78
CA PHE A 26 8.35 5.36 6.71
C PHE A 26 8.10 5.75 8.18
N ARG A 27 8.25 7.04 8.51
CA ARG A 27 8.04 7.56 9.87
C ARG A 27 6.60 7.32 10.34
N LYS A 28 5.61 7.69 9.55
CA LYS A 28 4.18 7.54 9.87
C LYS A 28 3.75 6.08 9.97
N ILE A 29 4.24 5.22 9.08
CA ILE A 29 3.97 3.78 9.15
C ILE A 29 4.60 3.15 10.40
N ARG A 30 5.77 3.62 10.83
CA ARG A 30 6.43 3.14 12.05
C ARG A 30 5.69 3.57 13.32
N GLU A 31 5.06 4.75 13.32
CA GLU A 31 4.19 5.23 14.40
C GLU A 31 2.90 4.38 14.51
N LEU A 32 2.41 3.84 13.40
CA LEU A 32 1.34 2.84 13.42
C LEU A 32 1.83 1.54 14.10
N HIS A 33 0.89 0.83 14.73
CA HIS A 33 1.12 -0.35 15.58
C HIS A 33 2.01 -1.47 15.01
N TYR A 34 2.43 -1.43 13.75
CA TYR A 34 3.28 -2.42 13.10
C TYR A 34 4.68 -2.50 13.71
N LYS A 35 5.23 -1.41 14.27
CA LYS A 35 6.61 -1.30 14.83
C LYS A 35 7.75 -1.66 13.86
N ASP A 36 7.45 -2.22 12.69
CA ASP A 36 8.38 -2.55 11.62
C ASP A 36 7.72 -2.50 10.24
N TYR A 37 8.53 -2.17 9.23
CA TYR A 37 8.06 -1.95 7.86
C TYR A 37 7.68 -3.26 7.15
N GLU A 38 8.32 -4.39 7.48
CA GLU A 38 7.98 -5.71 6.93
C GLU A 38 6.52 -6.11 7.23
N SER A 39 6.07 -5.88 8.46
CA SER A 39 4.68 -6.14 8.89
C SER A 39 3.69 -5.28 8.10
N TYR A 40 4.05 -4.03 7.81
CA TYR A 40 3.25 -3.14 6.96
C TYR A 40 3.15 -3.69 5.53
N ILE A 41 4.28 -4.07 4.92
CA ILE A 41 4.30 -4.64 3.56
C ILE A 41 3.48 -5.93 3.49
N ILE A 42 3.58 -6.81 4.50
CA ILE A 42 2.75 -8.03 4.59
C ILE A 42 1.25 -7.67 4.60
N MET A 43 0.84 -6.66 5.36
CA MET A 43 -0.55 -6.20 5.37
C MET A 43 -0.99 -5.65 4.02
N GLN A 44 -0.12 -4.94 3.29
CA GLN A 44 -0.43 -4.47 1.94
C GLN A 44 -0.68 -5.62 0.96
N VAL A 45 0.05 -6.73 1.08
CA VAL A 45 -0.22 -7.94 0.27
C VAL A 45 -1.60 -8.53 0.61
N ILE A 46 -1.95 -8.62 1.89
CA ILE A 46 -3.25 -9.14 2.34
C ILE A 46 -4.40 -8.25 1.81
N ASN A 47 -4.27 -6.93 1.95
CA ASN A 47 -5.25 -5.95 1.48
C ASN A 47 -5.42 -6.02 -0.04
N SER A 48 -4.30 -6.09 -0.77
CA SER A 48 -4.30 -6.24 -2.23
C SER A 48 -4.98 -7.53 -2.68
N HIS A 49 -4.71 -8.65 -2.00
CA HIS A 49 -5.35 -9.93 -2.28
C HIS A 49 -6.86 -9.90 -2.03
N PHE A 50 -7.32 -9.22 -0.97
CA PHE A 50 -8.73 -8.99 -0.72
C PHE A 50 -9.38 -8.17 -1.85
N ILE A 51 -8.79 -7.01 -2.20
CA ILE A 51 -9.29 -6.14 -3.28
C ILE A 51 -9.38 -6.90 -4.60
N TYR A 52 -8.37 -7.72 -4.92
CA TYR A 52 -8.34 -8.51 -6.13
C TYR A 52 -9.50 -9.53 -6.19
N ASN A 53 -9.69 -10.30 -5.12
CA ASN A 53 -10.79 -11.26 -5.07
C ASN A 53 -12.16 -10.57 -5.10
N LYS A 54 -12.31 -9.41 -4.43
CA LYS A 54 -13.52 -8.57 -4.51
C LYS A 54 -13.78 -8.09 -5.94
N LYS A 55 -12.77 -7.56 -6.65
CA LYS A 55 -12.91 -7.08 -8.03
C LYS A 55 -13.35 -8.21 -8.98
N LYS A 56 -12.89 -9.44 -8.74
CA LYS A 56 -13.29 -10.61 -9.52
C LYS A 56 -14.63 -11.22 -9.11
N ASP A 57 -15.19 -10.78 -7.99
CA ASP A 57 -16.48 -11.23 -7.51
C ASP A 57 -17.61 -10.44 -8.20
N LYS A 58 -18.24 -11.07 -9.20
CA LYS A 58 -19.27 -10.44 -10.04
C LYS A 58 -20.54 -10.06 -9.28
N GLU A 59 -20.78 -10.65 -8.11
CA GLU A 59 -22.00 -10.45 -7.30
C GLU A 59 -22.06 -9.08 -6.59
N LYS A 60 -20.93 -8.37 -6.41
CA LYS A 60 -20.86 -7.09 -5.67
C LYS A 60 -20.03 -5.99 -6.33
N LEU A 61 -20.04 -5.94 -7.67
CA LEU A 61 -19.35 -4.90 -8.46
C LEU A 61 -19.89 -3.47 -8.21
N ASN A 62 -21.06 -3.32 -7.59
CA ASN A 62 -21.71 -2.02 -7.43
C ASN A 62 -21.17 -1.16 -6.28
N LYS A 63 -20.36 -1.72 -5.37
CA LYS A 63 -19.72 -0.95 -4.29
C LYS A 63 -18.37 -0.39 -4.75
N LYS A 64 -18.36 0.92 -5.00
CA LYS A 64 -17.30 1.65 -5.70
C LYS A 64 -16.53 2.62 -4.80
N SER A 65 -17.05 3.00 -3.64
CA SER A 65 -16.38 3.99 -2.79
C SER A 65 -15.40 3.37 -1.80
N TRP A 66 -14.42 4.17 -1.36
CA TRP A 66 -13.44 3.80 -0.33
C TRP A 66 -14.10 3.39 0.98
N ASN A 67 -15.10 4.14 1.46
CA ASN A 67 -15.82 3.82 2.70
C ASN A 67 -16.57 2.47 2.59
N GLU A 68 -17.16 2.17 1.43
CA GLU A 68 -17.82 0.89 1.20
C GLU A 68 -16.84 -0.29 1.20
N LEU A 69 -15.60 -0.08 0.73
CA LEU A 69 -14.54 -1.09 0.75
C LEU A 69 -14.22 -1.53 2.19
N PHE A 70 -14.05 -0.56 3.09
CA PHE A 70 -13.75 -0.81 4.50
C PHE A 70 -14.92 -1.49 5.22
N LEU A 71 -16.14 -1.00 5.02
CA LEU A 71 -17.34 -1.64 5.57
C LEU A 71 -17.45 -3.12 5.14
N LEU A 72 -17.09 -3.43 3.89
CA LEU A 72 -17.05 -4.82 3.42
C LEU A 72 -15.91 -5.62 4.07
N ALA A 73 -14.73 -5.03 4.23
CA ALA A 73 -13.58 -5.67 4.84
C ALA A 73 -13.83 -6.09 6.30
N GLY A 74 -14.61 -5.29 7.04
CA GLY A 74 -15.03 -5.60 8.42
C GLY A 74 -16.19 -6.58 8.56
N SER A 75 -16.86 -6.94 7.46
CA SER A 75 -18.03 -7.82 7.48
C SER A 75 -17.69 -9.30 7.22
N ASP A 76 -18.61 -10.22 7.49
CA ASP A 76 -18.41 -11.65 7.18
C ASP A 76 -18.20 -11.94 5.68
N TYR A 77 -18.55 -10.99 4.82
CA TYR A 77 -18.20 -11.06 3.40
C TYR A 77 -16.70 -11.19 3.17
N SER A 78 -15.87 -10.51 3.98
CA SER A 78 -14.43 -10.53 3.79
C SER A 78 -13.82 -11.91 4.02
N LYS A 79 -14.30 -12.64 5.02
CA LYS A 79 -13.94 -14.05 5.28
C LYS A 79 -14.29 -14.96 4.11
N LYS A 80 -15.42 -14.71 3.43
CA LYS A 80 -15.85 -15.47 2.25
C LYS A 80 -15.03 -15.16 1.00
N ILE A 81 -14.63 -13.91 0.82
CA ILE A 81 -13.98 -13.44 -0.42
C ILE A 81 -12.48 -13.57 -0.43
N ILE A 82 -11.80 -13.35 0.69
CA ILE A 82 -10.33 -13.32 0.76
C ILE A 82 -9.69 -14.57 0.13
N ASN A 83 -10.35 -15.73 0.19
CA ASN A 83 -9.86 -16.98 -0.39
C ASN A 83 -10.79 -17.60 -1.45
N LYS A 84 -11.73 -16.82 -2.04
CA LYS A 84 -12.74 -17.34 -2.98
C LYS A 84 -12.14 -17.91 -4.28
N LYS A 85 -11.14 -17.25 -4.85
CA LYS A 85 -10.46 -17.75 -6.07
C LYS A 85 -9.18 -18.49 -5.74
N ASN A 86 -8.27 -17.82 -5.04
CA ASN A 86 -6.97 -18.34 -4.66
C ASN A 86 -6.76 -18.18 -3.17
N LYS A 87 -6.21 -19.21 -2.53
CA LYS A 87 -5.86 -19.18 -1.11
C LYS A 87 -4.63 -18.28 -0.90
N LEU A 88 -4.74 -17.31 -0.01
CA LEU A 88 -3.59 -16.54 0.47
C LEU A 88 -2.88 -17.37 1.53
N THR A 89 -1.68 -17.83 1.23
CA THR A 89 -0.87 -18.64 2.16
C THR A 89 0.34 -17.86 2.67
N VAL A 90 0.90 -18.32 3.79
CA VAL A 90 2.19 -17.83 4.30
C VAL A 90 3.27 -17.85 3.22
N SER A 91 3.35 -18.93 2.44
CA SER A 91 4.36 -19.11 1.39
C SER A 91 4.18 -18.13 0.22
N SER A 92 2.94 -17.84 -0.17
CA SER A 92 2.66 -16.84 -1.21
C SER A 92 3.01 -15.43 -0.76
N ILE A 93 2.78 -15.10 0.52
CA ILE A 93 3.17 -13.79 1.06
C ILE A 93 4.68 -13.66 1.04
N SER A 94 5.41 -14.64 1.59
CA SER A 94 6.88 -14.65 1.60
C SER A 94 7.47 -14.50 0.19
N ARG A 95 6.89 -15.18 -0.80
CA ARG A 95 7.32 -15.09 -2.20
C ARG A 95 7.10 -13.69 -2.80
N VAL A 96 5.95 -13.07 -2.54
CA VAL A 96 5.62 -11.74 -3.09
C VAL A 96 6.47 -10.65 -2.43
N THR A 97 6.69 -10.73 -1.12
CA THR A 97 7.44 -9.71 -0.38
C THR A 97 8.95 -9.92 -0.40
N SER A 98 9.42 -11.09 -0.85
CA SER A 98 10.80 -11.55 -0.71
C SER A 98 11.32 -11.61 0.74
N ILE A 99 10.41 -11.58 1.73
CA ILE A 99 10.75 -11.76 3.14
C ILE A 99 10.95 -13.26 3.39
N PRO A 100 12.00 -13.70 4.12
CA PRO A 100 12.21 -15.12 4.44
C PRO A 100 10.98 -15.78 5.06
N LEU A 101 10.76 -17.07 4.78
CA LEU A 101 9.54 -17.77 5.19
C LEU A 101 9.33 -17.76 6.70
N GLU A 102 10.39 -18.03 7.48
CA GLU A 102 10.33 -18.01 8.94
C GLU A 102 10.05 -16.60 9.48
N THR A 103 10.67 -15.58 8.90
CA THR A 103 10.38 -14.19 9.24
C THR A 103 8.93 -13.85 8.93
N THR A 104 8.42 -14.23 7.76
CA THR A 104 7.02 -14.04 7.38
C THR A 104 6.07 -14.71 8.38
N ARG A 105 6.32 -15.96 8.77
CA ARG A 105 5.54 -16.68 9.81
C ARG A 105 5.51 -15.91 11.12
N ARG A 106 6.68 -15.49 11.60
CA ARG A 106 6.82 -14.73 12.85
C ARG A 106 6.01 -13.42 12.82
N LYS A 107 6.09 -12.67 11.72
CA LYS A 107 5.34 -11.40 11.55
C LYS A 107 3.84 -11.63 11.48
N LEU A 108 3.39 -12.63 10.72
CA LEU A 108 1.98 -13.01 10.65
C LEU A 108 1.43 -13.41 12.01
N HIS A 109 2.21 -14.13 12.83
CA HIS A 109 1.78 -14.48 14.18
C HIS A 109 1.64 -13.25 15.09
N VAL A 110 2.49 -12.23 14.94
CA VAL A 110 2.32 -10.93 15.63
C VAL A 110 1.04 -10.23 15.19
N LEU A 111 0.72 -10.22 13.90
CA LEU A 111 -0.51 -9.63 13.35
C LEU A 111 -1.76 -10.41 13.82
N GLN A 112 -1.66 -11.73 13.93
CA GLN A 112 -2.71 -12.60 14.45
C GLN A 112 -3.00 -12.32 15.93
N LYS A 113 -1.96 -12.15 16.77
CA LYS A 113 -2.14 -11.75 18.18
C LYS A 113 -2.85 -10.41 18.35
N LYS A 114 -2.65 -9.48 17.40
CA LYS A 114 -3.37 -8.20 17.32
C LYS A 114 -4.77 -8.32 16.72
N LYS A 115 -5.16 -9.54 16.33
CA LYS A 115 -6.43 -9.87 15.68
C LYS A 115 -6.69 -9.13 14.37
N MET A 116 -5.61 -8.73 13.69
CA MET A 116 -5.65 -8.10 12.37
C MET A 116 -5.88 -9.12 11.26
N ILE A 117 -5.45 -10.35 11.50
CA ILE A 117 -5.63 -11.50 10.64
C ILE A 117 -5.94 -12.73 11.49
N GLY A 118 -6.42 -13.78 10.84
CA GLY A 118 -6.38 -15.15 11.37
C GLY A 118 -5.52 -16.04 10.47
N ILE A 119 -5.10 -17.17 11.01
CA ILE A 119 -4.38 -18.21 10.26
C ILE A 119 -5.11 -19.52 10.50
N ASN A 120 -5.58 -20.18 9.43
CA ASN A 120 -6.21 -21.49 9.46
C ASN A 120 -5.49 -22.40 8.46
N ASN A 121 -4.82 -23.47 8.93
CA ASN A 121 -4.07 -24.41 8.07
C ASN A 121 -3.15 -23.71 7.06
N ASN A 122 -2.33 -22.75 7.52
CA ASN A 122 -1.45 -21.89 6.71
C ASN A 122 -2.15 -20.94 5.72
N ILE A 123 -3.48 -20.85 5.75
CA ILE A 123 -4.29 -19.91 4.97
C ILE A 123 -4.58 -18.69 5.83
N ILE A 124 -4.37 -17.51 5.25
CA ILE A 124 -4.64 -16.22 5.88
C ILE A 124 -6.12 -15.87 5.71
N ILE A 125 -6.74 -15.44 6.80
CA ILE A 125 -8.10 -14.91 6.83
C ILE A 125 -8.11 -13.51 7.46
N ILE A 126 -9.18 -12.75 7.20
CA ILE A 126 -9.37 -11.42 7.77
C ILE A 126 -9.76 -11.56 9.25
N GLY A 127 -9.06 -10.82 10.13
CA GLY A 127 -9.32 -10.81 11.57
C GLY A 127 -10.37 -9.77 11.97
N GLU A 128 -10.91 -9.89 13.18
CA GLU A 128 -11.98 -9.00 13.68
C GLU A 128 -11.57 -7.52 13.71
N LYS A 129 -10.30 -7.21 14.00
CA LYS A 129 -9.81 -5.82 14.07
C LYS A 129 -9.29 -5.30 12.74
N HIS A 130 -9.26 -6.13 11.69
CA HIS A 130 -8.62 -5.78 10.43
C HIS A 130 -9.08 -4.44 9.87
N ASN A 131 -10.40 -4.20 9.88
CA ASN A 131 -10.98 -2.98 9.33
C ASN A 131 -10.54 -1.72 10.09
N ASP A 132 -10.51 -1.76 11.42
CA ASP A 132 -10.09 -0.62 12.24
C ASP A 132 -8.65 -0.19 11.92
N PHE A 133 -7.78 -1.18 11.70
CA PHE A 133 -6.39 -0.92 11.30
C PHE A 133 -6.30 -0.40 9.87
N TRP A 134 -7.05 -1.01 8.95
CA TRP A 134 -6.98 -0.64 7.55
C TRP A 134 -7.56 0.75 7.30
N LEU A 135 -8.61 1.16 8.02
CA LEU A 135 -9.16 2.52 8.00
C LEU A 135 -8.12 3.54 8.45
N LYS A 136 -7.49 3.33 9.62
CA LYS A 136 -6.44 4.22 10.13
C LYS A 136 -5.28 4.33 9.16
N LEU A 137 -4.90 3.19 8.57
CA LEU A 137 -3.83 3.15 7.58
C LEU A 137 -4.20 3.93 6.32
N GLY A 138 -5.39 3.71 5.76
CA GLY A 138 -5.85 4.41 4.58
C GLY A 138 -5.95 5.93 4.78
N ALA A 139 -6.38 6.38 5.96
CA ALA A 139 -6.39 7.80 6.30
C ALA A 139 -4.98 8.42 6.29
N ILE A 140 -4.01 7.73 6.91
CA ILE A 140 -2.62 8.18 6.94
C ILE A 140 -1.99 8.17 5.54
N GLU A 141 -2.20 7.11 4.77
CA GLU A 141 -1.68 7.02 3.40
C GLU A 141 -2.27 8.09 2.49
N THR A 142 -3.57 8.36 2.62
CA THR A 142 -4.25 9.43 1.86
C THR A 142 -3.64 10.79 2.19
N ASP A 143 -3.48 11.10 3.47
CA ASP A 143 -2.92 12.36 3.96
C ASP A 143 -1.45 12.58 3.52
N ILE A 144 -0.63 11.52 3.52
CA ILE A 144 0.76 11.60 3.05
C ILE A 144 0.82 11.82 1.54
N VAL A 145 0.01 11.09 0.78
CA VAL A 145 -0.05 11.22 -0.69
C VAL A 145 -0.59 12.59 -1.08
N GLU A 146 -1.61 13.10 -0.39
CA GLU A 146 -2.17 14.43 -0.62
C GLU A 146 -1.10 15.51 -0.43
N ARG A 147 -0.38 15.49 0.70
CA ARG A 147 0.70 16.45 0.96
C ARG A 147 1.80 16.38 -0.10
N PHE A 148 2.19 15.17 -0.50
CA PHE A 148 3.16 15.00 -1.58
C PHE A 148 2.68 15.62 -2.89
N ILE A 149 1.44 15.34 -3.31
CA ILE A 149 0.84 15.89 -4.53
C ILE A 149 0.79 17.42 -4.46
N GLN A 150 0.36 17.99 -3.34
CA GLN A 150 0.31 19.44 -3.15
C GLN A 150 1.70 20.08 -3.28
N GLU A 151 2.71 19.46 -2.68
CA GLU A 151 4.09 19.97 -2.71
C GLU A 151 4.67 19.94 -4.14
N ILE A 152 4.59 18.81 -4.84
CA ILE A 152 5.12 18.69 -6.21
C ILE A 152 4.35 19.59 -7.20
N THR A 153 3.09 19.88 -6.91
CA THR A 153 2.28 20.81 -7.71
C THR A 153 2.78 22.24 -7.49
N LYS A 154 2.97 22.63 -6.22
CA LYS A 154 3.40 23.99 -5.83
C LYS A 154 4.80 24.33 -6.32
N ASN A 155 5.73 23.37 -6.26
CA ASN A 155 7.15 23.61 -6.57
C ASN A 155 7.51 23.35 -8.05
N GLY A 156 6.52 23.05 -8.90
CA GLY A 156 6.71 22.81 -10.33
C GLY A 156 7.23 21.42 -10.72
N ALA A 157 7.56 20.56 -9.75
CA ALA A 157 8.04 19.20 -9.98
C ALA A 157 7.04 18.33 -10.75
N LEU A 158 5.73 18.53 -10.55
CA LEU A 158 4.70 17.80 -11.29
C LEU A 158 4.76 18.09 -12.79
N ASN A 159 5.00 19.35 -13.18
CA ASN A 159 5.13 19.72 -14.59
C ASN A 159 6.34 19.05 -15.23
N TRP A 160 7.45 18.98 -14.48
CA TRP A 160 8.64 18.26 -14.92
C TRP A 160 8.38 16.76 -15.05
N LEU A 161 7.71 16.13 -14.07
CA LEU A 161 7.39 14.71 -14.09
C LEU A 161 6.56 14.32 -15.32
N LEU A 162 5.68 15.21 -15.78
CA LEU A 162 4.83 15.02 -16.96
C LEU A 162 5.51 15.39 -18.29
N SER A 163 6.74 15.91 -18.25
CA SER A 163 7.46 16.38 -19.43
C SER A 163 8.08 15.25 -20.27
N GLU A 164 8.44 15.57 -21.52
CA GLU A 164 9.19 14.66 -22.40
C GLU A 164 10.59 14.31 -21.88
N GLU A 165 11.18 15.19 -21.06
CA GLU A 165 12.49 14.94 -20.46
C GLU A 165 12.45 13.77 -19.47
N ALA A 166 11.47 13.76 -18.56
CA ALA A 166 11.25 12.66 -17.62
C ALA A 166 10.99 11.33 -18.35
N LYS A 167 10.24 11.36 -19.46
CA LYS A 167 10.01 10.16 -20.30
C LYS A 167 11.30 9.62 -20.92
N LYS A 168 12.23 10.49 -21.33
CA LYS A 168 13.52 10.06 -21.89
C LYS A 168 14.41 9.37 -20.84
N ILE A 169 14.35 9.76 -19.58
CA ILE A 169 15.09 9.10 -18.49
C ILE A 169 14.63 7.65 -18.34
N THR A 170 13.32 7.41 -18.32
CA THR A 170 12.77 6.04 -18.15
C THR A 170 13.04 5.13 -19.34
N ASN A 171 13.19 5.68 -20.56
CA ASN A 171 13.55 4.91 -21.76
C ASN A 171 15.03 4.55 -21.87
N LYS A 172 15.93 5.23 -21.15
CA LYS A 172 17.37 4.90 -21.14
C LYS A 172 17.74 3.73 -20.24
N ILE A 173 16.82 3.26 -19.41
CA ILE A 173 17.04 2.22 -18.37
C ILE A 173 16.34 0.89 -18.76
N LYS A 174 15.62 0.85 -19.88
CA LYS A 174 15.07 -0.39 -20.47
C LYS A 174 16.04 -0.95 -21.50
#